data_AF-A0AAU8BN39-F1
#
_entry.id   AF-A0AAU8BN39-F1
#
_cell.length_a   1.000
_cell.length_b   1.000
_cell.length_c   1.000
_cell.angle_alpha   90.00
_cell.angle_beta   90.00
_cell.angle_gamma   90.00
#
_symmetry.space_group_name_H-M   'P 1'
#
loop_
_entity.id
_entity.type
_entity.pdbx_description
1 polymer ?
#
loop_
_entity_poly.entity_id
_entity_poly.type
_entity_poly.pdbx_seq_one_letter_code
_entity_poly.pdbx_strand_id
1 'polypeptide(L)'
;MTLSQNSVKSLFAAATLALLAGCASPAFDKDNENAARNRGAAGGALLGATMGVLTGEPELAVKGAVAGGVAGGVAGSMKDLDDSRETGRTETLADGIKQDNRSDAEKRADELEAEIRIRELEQKLAEMEKAQQVESSQEG
;
A
#
# COMPACT_ATOMS: atom_id res chain seq x y z
N MET A 1 -36.95 28.93 0.14
CA MET A 1 -36.75 27.67 0.89
C MET A 1 -36.09 28.00 2.22
N THR A 2 -36.83 27.93 3.33
CA THR A 2 -36.28 28.07 4.69
C THR A 2 -35.85 26.68 5.17
N LEU A 3 -34.56 26.34 5.03
CA LEU A 3 -34.03 25.13 5.67
C LEU A 3 -34.11 25.31 7.20
N SER A 4 -34.89 24.45 7.86
CA SER A 4 -35.07 24.44 9.31
C SER A 4 -33.72 24.31 10.02
N GLN A 5 -33.48 25.13 11.06
CA GLN A 5 -32.25 25.10 11.87
C GLN A 5 -31.91 23.71 12.42
N ASN A 6 -32.90 22.83 12.61
CA ASN A 6 -32.69 21.47 13.08
C ASN A 6 -32.09 20.55 11.99
N SER A 7 -32.42 20.76 10.72
CA SER A 7 -31.85 20.00 9.60
C SER A 7 -30.37 20.36 9.39
N VAL A 8 -29.99 21.63 9.58
CA VAL A 8 -28.60 22.08 9.49
C VAL A 8 -27.75 21.48 10.61
N LYS A 9 -28.27 21.43 11.85
CA LYS A 9 -27.59 20.78 12.98
C LYS A 9 -27.41 19.27 12.77
N SER A 10 -28.41 18.60 12.20
CA SER A 10 -28.32 17.16 11.88
C SER A 10 -27.35 16.87 10.73
N LEU A 11 -27.30 17.74 9.70
CA LEU A 11 -26.32 17.63 8.61
C LEU A 11 -24.89 17.84 9.11
N PHE A 12 -24.68 18.82 10.00
CA PHE A 12 -23.38 19.06 10.64
C PHE A 12 -22.95 17.88 11.52
N ALA A 13 -23.87 17.31 12.29
CA ALA A 13 -23.59 16.13 13.12
C ALA A 13 -23.28 14.88 12.26
N ALA A 14 -23.98 14.69 11.14
CA ALA A 14 -23.70 13.60 10.20
C ALA A 14 -22.36 13.80 9.48
N ALA A 15 -22.04 15.04 9.09
CA ALA A 15 -20.77 15.38 8.46
C ALA A 15 -19.58 15.17 9.41
N THR A 16 -19.71 15.58 10.68
CA THR A 16 -18.65 15.34 11.67
C THR A 16 -18.49 13.86 12.01
N LEU A 17 -19.58 13.09 12.11
CA LEU A 17 -19.48 11.62 12.25
C LEU A 17 -18.81 10.96 11.05
N ALA A 18 -19.15 11.38 9.83
CA ALA A 18 -18.55 10.84 8.61
C ALA A 18 -17.05 11.22 8.48
N LEU A 19 -16.67 12.43 8.89
CA LEU A 19 -15.28 12.87 8.95
C LEU A 19 -14.49 12.10 10.03
N LEU A 20 -15.07 11.85 11.21
CA LEU A 20 -14.44 11.04 12.25
C LEU A 20 -14.29 9.58 11.81
N ALA A 21 -15.31 8.99 11.20
CA ALA A 21 -15.24 7.64 10.64
C ALA A 21 -14.22 7.54 9.50
N GLY A 22 -14.08 8.58 8.68
CA GLY A 22 -13.05 8.67 7.65
C GLY A 22 -11.63 8.82 8.20
N CYS A 23 -11.47 9.34 9.42
CA CYS A 23 -10.16 9.54 10.05
C CYS A 23 -9.55 8.26 10.63
N ALA A 24 -10.38 7.27 10.98
CA ALA A 24 -9.96 6.00 11.58
C ALA A 24 -10.37 4.76 10.75
N SER A 25 -10.89 4.95 9.54
CA SER A 25 -11.34 3.83 8.71
C SER A 25 -10.14 3.13 8.05
N PRO A 26 -10.07 1.79 8.11
CA PRO A 26 -9.04 1.01 7.44
C PRO A 26 -9.09 1.15 5.91
N ALA A 27 -10.19 1.67 5.36
CA ALA A 27 -10.29 2.00 3.93
C ALA A 27 -9.38 3.17 3.51
N PHE A 28 -8.89 3.98 4.46
CA PHE A 28 -7.99 5.11 4.24
C PHE A 28 -6.63 4.93 4.94
N ASP A 29 -6.36 3.75 5.49
CA ASP A 29 -5.07 3.45 6.12
C ASP A 29 -3.97 3.37 5.07
N LYS A 30 -2.76 3.78 5.41
CA LYS A 30 -1.59 3.81 4.52
C LYS A 30 -1.18 2.41 4.07
N ASP A 31 -1.49 1.40 4.88
CA ASP A 31 -1.18 0.00 4.60
C ASP A 31 -2.16 -0.63 3.58
N ASN A 32 -3.21 0.10 3.18
CA ASN A 32 -4.16 -0.32 2.16
C ASN A 32 -3.70 0.14 0.77
N GLU A 33 -3.54 -0.78 -0.19
CA GLU A 33 -3.10 -0.43 -1.55
C GLU A 33 -4.03 0.58 -2.25
N ASN A 34 -5.29 0.66 -1.84
CA ASN A 34 -6.28 1.55 -2.44
C ASN A 34 -6.52 2.81 -1.59
N ALA A 35 -5.67 3.09 -0.60
CA ALA A 35 -5.88 4.22 0.31
C ALA A 35 -5.93 5.57 -0.41
N ALA A 36 -5.02 5.82 -1.35
CA ALA A 36 -5.00 7.09 -2.07
C ALA A 36 -6.19 7.21 -3.03
N ARG A 37 -6.57 6.12 -3.71
CA ARG A 37 -7.81 6.05 -4.50
C ARG A 37 -9.04 6.33 -3.63
N ASN A 38 -9.18 5.67 -2.49
CA ASN A 38 -10.33 5.83 -1.61
C ASN A 38 -10.40 7.26 -1.05
N ARG A 39 -9.27 7.79 -0.58
CA ARG A 39 -9.17 9.17 -0.07
C ARG A 39 -9.46 10.18 -1.18
N GLY A 40 -8.93 9.94 -2.38
CA GLY A 40 -9.22 10.75 -3.56
C GLY A 40 -10.70 10.74 -3.91
N ALA A 41 -11.34 9.56 -3.91
CA ALA A 41 -12.75 9.42 -4.20
C ALA A 41 -13.64 10.08 -3.13
N ALA A 42 -13.34 9.86 -1.85
CA ALA A 42 -14.07 10.49 -0.76
C ALA A 42 -13.89 12.02 -0.76
N GLY A 43 -12.65 12.50 -0.95
CA GLY A 43 -12.33 13.92 -0.99
C GLY A 43 -12.94 14.62 -2.21
N GLY A 44 -12.86 13.99 -3.37
CA GLY A 44 -13.48 14.48 -4.60
C GLY A 44 -15.00 14.49 -4.52
N ALA A 45 -15.61 13.48 -3.90
CA ALA A 45 -17.06 13.44 -3.69
C ALA A 45 -17.53 14.52 -2.72
N LEU A 46 -16.79 14.75 -1.63
CA LEU A 46 -17.08 15.86 -0.72
C LEU A 46 -16.98 17.21 -1.42
N LEU A 47 -15.89 17.46 -2.15
CA LEU A 47 -15.71 18.72 -2.89
C LEU A 47 -16.77 18.92 -3.98
N GLY A 48 -17.12 17.87 -4.70
CA GLY A 48 -18.17 17.92 -5.71
C GLY A 48 -19.56 18.15 -5.11
N ALA A 49 -19.86 17.51 -3.98
CA ALA A 49 -21.09 17.72 -3.24
C ALA A 49 -21.19 19.16 -2.73
N THR A 50 -20.13 19.72 -2.15
CA THR A 50 -20.13 21.10 -1.65
C THR A 50 -20.34 22.09 -2.79
N MET A 51 -19.68 21.90 -3.94
CA MET A 51 -19.93 22.74 -5.11
C MET A 51 -21.39 22.69 -5.58
N GLY A 52 -22.00 21.51 -5.65
CA GLY A 52 -23.40 21.40 -6.08
C GLY A 52 -24.41 21.91 -5.03
N VAL A 53 -24.08 21.85 -3.73
CA VAL A 53 -24.88 22.52 -2.69
C VAL A 53 -24.78 24.05 -2.84
N LEU A 54 -23.60 24.59 -3.17
CA LEU A 54 -23.41 26.02 -3.40
C LEU A 54 -24.18 26.55 -4.62
N THR A 55 -24.41 25.72 -5.64
CA THR A 55 -25.24 26.10 -6.79
C THR A 55 -26.75 26.07 -6.48
N GLY A 56 -27.16 25.62 -5.29
CA GLY A 56 -28.54 25.68 -4.83
C GLY A 56 -29.46 24.57 -5.33
N GLU A 57 -28.94 23.60 -6.09
CA GLU A 57 -29.73 22.47 -6.62
C GLU A 57 -29.24 21.13 -6.03
N PRO A 58 -30.11 20.37 -5.36
CA PRO A 58 -29.72 19.10 -4.73
C PRO A 58 -29.33 18.03 -5.76
N GLU A 59 -29.88 18.08 -6.97
CA GLU A 59 -29.49 17.16 -8.05
C GLU A 59 -28.06 17.43 -8.53
N LEU A 60 -27.66 18.70 -8.59
CA LEU A 60 -26.28 19.10 -8.90
C LEU A 60 -25.31 18.70 -7.78
N ALA A 61 -25.75 18.69 -6.51
CA ALA A 61 -24.94 18.18 -5.40
C ALA A 61 -24.64 16.69 -5.55
N VAL A 62 -25.63 15.87 -5.90
CA VAL A 62 -25.42 14.43 -6.12
C VAL A 62 -24.56 14.17 -7.36
N LYS A 63 -24.87 14.84 -8.48
CA LYS A 63 -24.06 14.73 -9.72
C LYS A 63 -22.63 15.21 -9.50
N GLY A 64 -22.45 16.32 -8.79
CA GLY A 64 -21.17 16.86 -8.39
C GLY A 64 -20.40 15.89 -7.50
N ALA A 65 -21.05 15.29 -6.51
CA ALA A 65 -20.44 14.28 -5.65
C ALA A 65 -19.98 13.04 -6.41
N VAL A 66 -20.80 12.54 -7.35
CA VAL A 66 -20.43 11.38 -8.17
C VAL A 66 -19.29 11.73 -9.12
N ALA A 67 -19.40 12.84 -9.85
CA ALA A 67 -18.38 13.28 -10.78
C ALA A 67 -17.05 13.58 -10.06
N GLY A 68 -17.12 14.30 -8.94
CA GLY A 68 -15.98 14.60 -8.09
C GLY A 68 -15.38 13.35 -7.47
N GLY A 69 -16.19 12.40 -7.02
CA GLY A 69 -15.72 11.15 -6.45
C GLY A 69 -15.02 10.25 -7.47
N VAL A 70 -15.55 10.16 -8.69
CA VAL A 70 -14.87 9.46 -9.77
C VAL A 70 -13.56 10.17 -10.13
N ALA A 71 -13.60 11.49 -10.38
CA ALA A 71 -12.41 12.26 -10.73
C ALA A 71 -11.32 12.18 -9.66
N GLY A 72 -11.70 12.35 -8.39
CA GLY A 72 -10.79 12.24 -7.25
C GLY A 72 -10.26 10.82 -7.06
N GLY A 73 -11.06 9.79 -7.29
CA GLY A 73 -10.62 8.39 -7.21
C GLY A 73 -9.61 8.04 -8.30
N VAL A 74 -9.81 8.53 -9.53
CA VAL A 74 -8.87 8.34 -10.63
C VAL A 74 -7.57 9.10 -10.34
N ALA A 75 -7.64 10.36 -9.90
CA ALA A 75 -6.46 11.13 -9.52
C ALA A 75 -5.68 10.48 -8.36
N GLY A 76 -6.38 9.93 -7.37
CA GLY A 76 -5.77 9.16 -6.28
C GLY A 76 -5.06 7.89 -6.78
N SER A 77 -5.66 7.18 -7.74
CA SER A 77 -5.03 6.00 -8.36
C SER A 77 -3.78 6.35 -9.17
N MET A 78 -3.77 7.52 -9.82
CA MET A 78 -2.58 8.01 -10.52
C MET A 78 -1.46 8.38 -9.55
N LYS A 79 -1.79 8.92 -8.37
CA LYS A 79 -0.82 9.20 -7.30
C LYS A 79 -0.15 7.93 -6.80
N ASP A 80 -0.91 6.84 -6.58
CA ASP A 80 -0.34 5.55 -6.15
C ASP A 80 0.66 5.00 -7.17
N LEU A 81 0.38 5.14 -8.47
CA LEU A 81 1.30 4.72 -9.53
C LEU A 81 2.58 5.57 -9.55
N ASP A 82 2.47 6.86 -9.29
CA ASP A 82 3.62 7.77 -9.26
C ASP A 82 4.50 7.49 -8.03
N ASP A 83 3.89 7.34 -6.86
CA ASP A 83 4.58 6.99 -5.61
C ASP A 83 5.28 5.62 -5.73
N SER A 84 4.61 4.62 -6.32
CA SER A 84 5.22 3.30 -6.57
C SER A 84 6.46 3.41 -7.46
N ARG A 85 6.43 4.27 -8.48
CA ARG A 85 7.59 4.51 -9.37
C ARG A 85 8.70 5.25 -8.65
N GLU A 86 8.35 6.22 -7.81
CA GLU A 86 9.31 6.99 -7.03
C GLU A 86 10.01 6.13 -5.96
N THR A 87 9.24 5.31 -5.23
CA THR A 87 9.76 4.36 -4.23
C THR A 87 10.72 3.36 -4.88
N GLY A 88 10.38 2.78 -6.03
CA GLY A 88 11.29 1.85 -6.71
C GLY A 88 12.63 2.49 -7.11
N ARG A 89 12.61 3.78 -7.49
CA ARG A 89 13.84 4.53 -7.77
C ARG A 89 14.65 4.82 -6.51
N THR A 90 14.00 5.26 -5.44
CA THR A 90 14.68 5.56 -4.18
C THR A 90 15.23 4.30 -3.53
N GLU A 91 14.53 3.17 -3.62
CA GLU A 91 15.00 1.87 -3.14
C GLU A 91 16.23 1.41 -3.92
N THR A 92 16.21 1.49 -5.25
CA THR A 92 17.38 1.15 -6.09
C THR A 92 18.58 2.03 -5.77
N LEU A 93 18.37 3.34 -5.58
CA LEU A 93 19.42 4.27 -5.18
C LEU A 93 19.95 3.96 -3.77
N ALA A 94 19.06 3.67 -2.82
CA ALA A 94 19.42 3.32 -1.46
C ALA A 94 20.21 2.01 -1.40
N ASP A 95 19.82 1.00 -2.20
CA ASP A 95 20.54 -0.26 -2.31
C ASP A 95 21.91 -0.07 -2.96
N GLY A 96 21.99 0.73 -4.03
CA GLY A 96 23.26 1.13 -4.63
C GLY A 96 24.19 1.82 -3.65
N ILE A 97 23.67 2.77 -2.86
CA ILE A 97 24.44 3.46 -1.81
C ILE A 97 24.87 2.48 -0.71
N LYS A 98 23.99 1.57 -0.28
CA LYS A 98 24.36 0.53 0.70
C LYS A 98 25.47 -0.34 0.16
N GLN A 99 25.36 -0.84 -1.07
CA GLN A 99 26.36 -1.70 -1.71
C GLN A 99 27.72 -0.99 -1.92
N ASP A 100 27.69 0.31 -2.23
CA ASP A 100 28.89 1.14 -2.40
C ASP A 100 29.57 1.46 -1.05
N ASN A 101 28.78 1.59 0.03
CA ASN A 101 29.31 1.81 1.39
C ASN A 101 29.69 0.52 2.14
N ARG A 102 29.33 -0.67 1.63
CA ARG A 102 29.84 -1.93 2.18
C ARG A 102 31.35 -2.00 1.95
N SER A 103 32.10 -2.08 3.05
CA SER A 103 33.54 -2.26 3.03
C SER A 103 33.92 -3.56 2.32
N ASP A 104 35.05 -3.58 1.61
CA ASP A 104 35.58 -4.79 0.96
C ASP A 104 35.69 -5.99 1.92
N ALA A 105 35.86 -5.72 3.22
CA ALA A 105 35.88 -6.74 4.27
C ALA A 105 34.52 -7.45 4.45
N GLU A 106 33.41 -6.71 4.33
CA GLU A 106 32.06 -7.28 4.46
C GLU A 106 31.68 -8.11 3.24
N LYS A 107 32.08 -7.68 2.03
CA LYS A 107 31.84 -8.42 0.78
C LYS A 107 32.54 -9.78 0.80
N ARG A 108 33.79 -9.81 1.28
CA ARG A 108 34.56 -11.06 1.43
C ARG A 108 34.01 -11.96 2.53
N ALA A 109 33.44 -11.39 3.59
CA ALA A 109 32.81 -12.18 4.66
C ALA A 109 31.57 -12.94 4.14
N ASP A 110 30.71 -12.28 3.37
CA ASP A 110 29.53 -12.92 2.76
C ASP A 110 29.93 -14.02 1.76
N GLU A 111 30.97 -13.79 0.96
CA GLU A 111 31.49 -14.77 -0.01
C GLU A 111 31.99 -16.03 0.70
N LEU A 112 32.75 -15.86 1.78
CA LEU A 112 33.23 -16.97 2.60
C LEU A 112 32.08 -17.70 3.32
N GLU A 113 31.08 -16.99 3.83
CA GLU A 113 29.91 -17.62 4.45
C GLU A 113 29.11 -18.45 3.43
N ALA A 114 28.97 -17.95 2.20
CA ALA A 114 28.31 -18.67 1.12
C ALA A 114 29.07 -19.96 0.75
N GLU A 115 30.40 -19.90 0.64
CA GLU A 115 31.23 -21.09 0.40
C GLU A 115 31.09 -22.14 1.52
N ILE A 116 31.09 -21.71 2.78
CA ILE A 116 30.93 -22.60 3.93
C ILE A 116 29.56 -23.29 3.87
N ARG A 117 28.49 -22.54 3.60
CA ARG A 117 27.13 -23.08 3.51
C ARG A 117 26.97 -24.10 2.38
N ILE A 118 27.60 -23.87 1.22
CA ILE A 118 27.60 -24.82 0.10
C ILE A 118 28.26 -26.12 0.54
N ARG A 119 29.42 -26.04 1.20
CA ARG A 119 30.15 -27.24 1.67
C ARG A 119 29.38 -28.03 2.72
N GLU A 120 28.67 -27.36 3.63
CA GLU A 120 27.78 -28.03 4.59
C GLU A 120 26.63 -28.77 3.91
N LEU A 121 26.03 -28.18 2.88
CA LEU A 121 24.96 -28.82 2.11
C LEU A 121 25.46 -30.04 1.34
N GLU A 122 26.64 -29.96 0.74
CA GLU A 122 27.29 -31.11 0.09
C GLU A 122 27.56 -32.25 1.07
N GLN A 123 27.99 -31.93 2.30
CA GLN A 123 28.19 -32.94 3.34
C GLN A 123 26.88 -33.61 3.75
N LYS A 124 25.80 -32.83 3.94
CA LYS A 124 24.48 -33.39 4.26
C LYS A 124 23.93 -34.27 3.13
N LEU A 125 24.13 -33.88 1.88
CA LEU A 125 23.75 -34.70 0.73
C LEU A 125 24.53 -36.01 0.70
N ALA A 126 25.84 -35.98 0.94
CA ALA A 126 26.67 -37.18 1.00
C ALA A 126 26.30 -38.10 2.17
N GLU A 127 25.89 -37.55 3.31
CA GLU A 127 25.39 -38.34 4.45
C GLU A 127 24.03 -38.98 4.15
N MET A 128 23.11 -38.25 3.52
CA MET A 128 21.82 -38.79 3.09
C MET A 128 21.95 -39.86 2.00
N GLU A 129 22.86 -39.67 1.04
CA GLU A 129 23.13 -40.68 0.00
C GLU A 129 23.70 -41.96 0.61
N LYS A 130 24.61 -41.85 1.58
CA LYS A 130 25.13 -43.01 2.32
C LYS A 130 24.02 -43.69 3.13
N ALA A 131 23.15 -42.93 3.78
CA ALA A 131 22.00 -43.50 4.49
C ALA A 131 21.05 -44.26 3.54
N GLN A 132 20.80 -43.71 2.35
CA GLN A 132 19.94 -44.31 1.32
C GLN A 132 20.57 -45.55 0.65
N GLN A 133 21.90 -45.58 0.47
CA GLN A 133 22.62 -46.80 0.03
C GLN A 133 22.56 -47.92 1.06
N VAL A 134 22.61 -47.58 2.35
CA VAL A 134 22.49 -48.57 3.43
C VAL A 134 21.07 -49.12 3.54
N GLU A 135 20.04 -48.28 3.44
CA GLU A 135 18.64 -48.73 3.40
C GLU A 135 18.31 -49.59 2.15
N SER A 136 18.77 -49.19 0.97
CA SER A 136 18.54 -49.98 -0.26
C SER A 136 19.32 -51.29 -0.33
N SER A 137 20.39 -51.45 0.45
CA SER A 137 21.11 -52.73 0.60
C SER A 137 20.47 -53.67 1.62
N GLN A 138 19.46 -53.22 2.37
CA GLN A 138 18.79 -53.99 3.43
C GLN A 138 17.39 -54.52 3.01
N GLU A 139 16.89 -54.13 1.83
CA GLU A 139 15.64 -54.64 1.22
C GLU A 139 15.87 -55.60 0.03
N GLY A 140 17.10 -56.06 -0.22
CA GLY A 140 17.47 -57.02 -1.29
C GLY A 140 17.59 -58.47 -0.81
#